data_AF-A0A7Y7QYN9-F1
#
_entry.id   AF-A0A7Y7QYN9-F1
#
_cell.length_a   1.000
_cell.length_b   1.000
_cell.length_c   1.000
_cell.angle_alpha   90.00
_cell.angle_beta   90.00
_cell.angle_gamma   90.00
#
_symmetry.space_group_name_H-M   'P 1'
#
loop_
_entity.id
_entity.type
_entity.pdbx_description
1 polymer ?
#
loop_
_entity_poly.entity_id
_entity_poly.type
_entity_poly.pdbx_seq_one_letter_code
_entity_poly.pdbx_strand_id
1 'polypeptide(L)'
;MSSTNPTRLEESMGPCEAGCPGRILRLLSPTAKEHALDWRRRCLVRLRMHGRKVEDGMRLRFPRAISFGDGHSGTEFIVVKKGERVTFRNSEGRGSYRITSFRDLAWMVVPETKVHRTVFA
;
A
#
# COMPACT_ATOMS: atom_id res chain seq x y z
N MET A 1 -28.74 6.25 29.79
CA MET A 1 -27.81 7.03 28.95
C MET A 1 -26.60 6.15 28.69
N SER A 2 -26.67 5.32 27.65
CA SER A 2 -25.62 4.35 27.33
C SER A 2 -24.84 4.88 26.13
N SER A 3 -23.61 5.33 26.37
CA SER A 3 -22.66 5.69 25.30
C SER A 3 -21.41 4.83 25.45
N THR A 4 -21.56 3.55 25.16
CA THR A 4 -20.41 2.68 24.89
C THR A 4 -20.05 2.90 23.43
N ASN A 5 -19.02 3.70 23.18
CA ASN A 5 -18.40 3.86 21.87
C ASN A 5 -17.68 2.54 21.53
N PRO A 6 -18.16 1.73 20.56
CA PRO A 6 -17.39 0.58 20.13
C PRO A 6 -16.22 1.12 19.33
N THR A 7 -15.00 0.98 19.87
CA THR A 7 -13.76 1.15 19.10
C THR A 7 -13.81 0.14 17.97
N ARG A 8 -14.33 0.59 16.82
CA ARG A 8 -14.40 -0.15 15.57
C ARG A 8 -12.97 -0.49 15.19
N LEU A 9 -12.56 -1.73 15.49
CA LEU A 9 -11.38 -2.35 14.93
C LEU A 9 -11.59 -2.35 13.42
N GLU A 10 -11.04 -1.35 12.75
CA GLU A 10 -11.15 -1.21 11.30
C GLU A 10 -10.51 -2.45 10.67
N GLU A 11 -11.30 -3.15 9.85
CA GLU A 11 -10.99 -4.35 9.07
C GLU A 11 -9.94 -4.08 7.97
N SER A 12 -8.85 -3.38 8.32
CA SER A 12 -7.71 -3.06 7.46
C SER A 12 -6.57 -4.06 7.63
N MET A 13 -6.80 -5.17 8.35
CA MET A 13 -5.88 -6.31 8.40
C MET A 13 -6.15 -7.23 7.20
N GLY A 14 -5.50 -6.95 6.07
CA GLY A 14 -5.51 -7.83 4.91
C GLY A 14 -5.07 -9.26 5.26
N PRO A 15 -5.62 -10.29 4.60
CA PRO A 15 -5.46 -11.69 5.01
C PRO A 15 -3.99 -12.11 5.02
N CYS A 16 -3.49 -12.56 6.18
CA CYS A 16 -2.13 -13.09 6.38
C CYS A 16 -1.94 -14.50 5.79
N GLU A 17 -2.73 -14.90 4.79
CA GLU A 17 -2.74 -16.29 4.30
C GLU A 17 -1.62 -16.56 3.28
N ALA A 18 -1.03 -15.50 2.70
CA ALA A 18 -0.02 -15.58 1.64
C ALA A 18 1.34 -14.98 2.07
N GLY A 19 1.81 -15.27 3.28
CA GLY A 19 3.04 -14.71 3.87
C GLY A 19 4.34 -15.48 3.59
N CYS A 20 4.34 -16.46 2.69
CA CYS A 20 5.51 -17.32 2.48
C CYS A 20 6.68 -16.55 1.84
N PRO A 21 7.88 -16.54 2.47
CA PRO A 21 9.04 -15.88 1.89
C PRO A 21 9.55 -16.63 0.64
N GLY A 22 10.08 -15.88 -0.33
CA GLY A 22 10.48 -16.43 -1.63
C GLY A 22 11.50 -17.57 -1.56
N ARG A 23 12.39 -17.57 -0.55
CA ARG A 23 13.35 -18.67 -0.32
C ARG A 23 12.65 -20.00 -0.03
N ILE A 24 11.59 -19.98 0.79
CA ILE A 24 10.83 -21.18 1.13
C ILE A 24 10.01 -21.65 -0.07
N LEU A 25 9.41 -20.74 -0.84
CA LEU A 25 8.70 -21.10 -2.08
C LEU A 25 9.58 -21.88 -3.07
N ARG A 26 10.88 -21.55 -3.15
CA ARG A 26 11.86 -22.22 -4.03
C ARG A 26 12.25 -23.62 -3.57
N LEU A 27 12.03 -23.96 -2.30
CA LEU A 27 12.34 -25.28 -1.74
C LEU A 27 11.19 -26.28 -1.90
N LEU A 28 10.00 -25.80 -2.27
CA LEU A 28 8.84 -26.66 -2.40
C LEU A 28 8.89 -27.46 -3.71
N SER A 29 8.83 -28.79 -3.58
CA SER A 29 8.73 -29.71 -4.71
C SER A 29 7.54 -29.35 -5.63
N PRO A 30 7.63 -29.63 -6.94
CA PRO A 30 6.49 -29.45 -7.84
C PRO A 30 5.26 -30.22 -7.35
N THR A 31 4.07 -29.63 -7.52
CA THR A 31 2.81 -30.22 -7.05
C THR A 31 1.70 -29.96 -8.07
N ALA A 32 0.82 -30.93 -8.27
CA ALA A 32 -0.38 -30.80 -9.10
C ALA A 32 -1.63 -30.39 -8.30
N LYS A 33 -1.50 -30.24 -6.98
CA LYS A 33 -2.61 -29.86 -6.10
C LYS A 33 -3.02 -28.41 -6.37
N GLU A 34 -4.24 -28.20 -6.85
CA GLU A 34 -4.74 -26.87 -7.26
C GLU A 34 -4.65 -25.83 -6.13
N HIS A 35 -5.04 -26.21 -4.91
CA HIS A 35 -4.96 -25.32 -3.74
C HIS A 35 -3.52 -24.87 -3.43
N ALA A 36 -2.54 -25.76 -3.60
CA ALA A 36 -1.14 -25.45 -3.35
C ALA A 36 -0.57 -24.54 -4.43
N LEU A 37 -1.00 -24.72 -5.68
CA LEU A 37 -0.64 -23.84 -6.79
C LEU A 37 -1.26 -22.44 -6.62
N ASP A 38 -2.53 -22.35 -6.24
CA ASP A 38 -3.20 -21.09 -5.92
C ASP A 38 -2.47 -20.32 -4.82
N TRP A 39 -2.18 -21.01 -3.71
CA TRP A 39 -1.45 -20.41 -2.60
C TRP A 39 -0.06 -19.90 -3.00
N ARG A 40 0.68 -20.66 -3.84
CA ARG A 40 1.97 -20.21 -4.39
C ARG A 40 1.81 -18.96 -5.25
N ARG A 41 0.79 -18.90 -6.11
CA ARG A 41 0.48 -17.71 -6.93
C ARG A 41 0.23 -16.49 -6.05
N ARG A 42 -0.60 -16.63 -5.00
CA ARG A 42 -0.86 -15.55 -4.03
C ARG A 42 0.41 -15.08 -3.33
N CYS A 43 1.27 -15.98 -2.89
CA CYS A 43 2.56 -15.62 -2.27
C CYS A 43 3.49 -14.89 -3.24
N LEU A 44 3.58 -15.34 -4.50
CA LEU A 44 4.39 -14.67 -5.53
C LEU A 44 3.88 -13.27 -5.85
N VAL A 45 2.56 -13.09 -5.94
CA VAL A 45 1.95 -11.76 -6.12
C VAL A 45 2.34 -10.86 -4.96
N ARG A 46 2.20 -11.31 -3.70
CA ARG A 46 2.58 -10.53 -2.53
C ARG A 46 4.07 -10.14 -2.54
N LEU A 47 4.96 -11.09 -2.85
CA LEU A 47 6.39 -10.83 -2.95
C LEU A 47 6.70 -9.77 -4.02
N ARG A 48 6.02 -9.83 -5.17
CA ARG A 48 6.14 -8.81 -6.22
C ARG A 48 5.66 -7.44 -5.76
N MET A 49 4.55 -7.37 -5.02
CA MET A 49 4.04 -6.11 -4.46
C MET A 49 5.01 -5.52 -3.43
N HIS A 50 5.52 -6.35 -2.54
CA HIS A 50 6.46 -5.95 -1.49
C HIS A 50 7.84 -5.57 -2.01
N GLY A 51 8.29 -6.19 -3.11
CA GLY A 51 9.56 -5.90 -3.77
C GLY A 51 9.58 -4.60 -4.58
N ARG A 52 8.44 -3.91 -4.73
CA ARG A 52 8.40 -2.61 -5.41
C ARG A 52 9.28 -1.60 -4.66
N LYS A 53 10.17 -0.94 -5.40
CA LYS A 53 11.04 0.12 -4.87
C LYS A 53 10.19 1.33 -4.50
N VAL A 54 10.45 1.87 -3.32
CA VAL A 54 9.77 3.04 -2.78
C VAL A 54 10.85 4.02 -2.32
N GLU A 55 10.87 5.18 -2.95
CA GLU A 55 11.84 6.25 -2.74
C GLU A 55 11.17 7.45 -2.07
N ASP A 56 11.95 8.26 -1.36
CA ASP A 56 11.44 9.52 -0.82
C ASP A 56 11.02 10.46 -1.96
N GLY A 57 9.99 11.28 -1.70
CA GLY A 57 9.40 12.18 -2.69
C GLY A 57 8.46 11.50 -3.69
N MET A 58 8.44 10.17 -3.78
CA MET A 58 7.58 9.45 -4.71
C MET A 58 6.09 9.70 -4.43
N ARG A 59 5.30 9.96 -5.47
CA ARG A 59 3.84 10.06 -5.37
C ARG A 59 3.17 8.73 -5.65
N LEU A 60 2.45 8.22 -4.67
CA LEU A 60 1.67 7.00 -4.79
C LEU A 60 0.18 7.34 -4.88
N ARG A 61 -0.50 6.74 -5.85
CA ARG A 61 -1.96 6.77 -5.97
C ARG A 61 -2.55 5.42 -5.65
N PHE A 62 -3.52 5.42 -4.76
CA PHE A 62 -4.34 4.29 -4.39
C PHE A 62 -5.66 4.35 -5.17
N PRO A 63 -6.19 3.21 -5.64
CA PRO A 63 -7.45 3.14 -6.38
C PRO A 63 -8.66 3.42 -5.48
N ARG A 64 -8.54 3.15 -4.18
CA ARG A 64 -9.55 3.48 -3.17
C ARG A 64 -9.01 4.60 -2.29
N ALA A 65 -9.88 5.53 -1.90
CA ALA A 65 -9.53 6.58 -0.96
C ALA A 65 -9.13 5.96 0.38
N ILE A 66 -8.00 6.41 0.92
CA ILE A 66 -7.53 6.05 2.25
C ILE A 66 -8.03 7.13 3.20
N SER A 67 -8.83 6.73 4.17
CA SER A 67 -9.37 7.60 5.22
C SER A 67 -8.54 7.48 6.49
N PHE A 68 -8.36 8.60 7.20
CA PHE A 68 -7.64 8.66 8.47
C PHE A 68 -8.57 9.19 9.57
N GLY A 69 -8.23 8.87 10.83
CA GLY A 69 -9.02 9.30 12.00
C GLY A 69 -9.14 10.81 12.18
N ASP A 70 -8.26 11.59 11.54
CA ASP A 70 -8.30 13.07 11.52
C ASP A 70 -9.37 13.64 10.55
N GLY A 71 -10.15 12.76 9.89
CA GLY A 71 -11.14 13.15 8.88
C GLY A 71 -10.58 13.34 7.48
N HIS A 72 -9.25 13.39 7.33
CA HIS A 72 -8.62 13.43 6.02
C HIS A 72 -8.88 12.13 5.24
N SER A 73 -9.31 12.25 3.98
CA SER A 73 -9.42 11.15 3.03
C SER A 73 -8.80 11.54 1.71
N GLY A 74 -7.97 10.67 1.14
CA GLY A 74 -7.26 10.96 -0.10
C GLY A 74 -6.88 9.71 -0.87
N THR A 75 -6.69 9.84 -2.18
CA THR A 75 -6.19 8.77 -3.05
C THR A 75 -4.71 8.91 -3.36
N GLU A 76 -4.13 10.08 -3.13
CA GLU A 76 -2.76 10.42 -3.56
C GLU A 76 -1.93 10.89 -2.38
N PHE A 77 -0.74 10.30 -2.24
CA PHE A 77 0.14 10.57 -1.11
C PHE A 77 1.59 10.64 -1.56
N ILE A 78 2.34 11.54 -0.93
CA ILE A 78 3.77 11.71 -1.15
C ILE A 78 4.53 10.89 -0.11
N VAL A 79 5.43 10.04 -0.56
CA VAL A 79 6.30 9.21 0.29
C VAL A 79 7.36 10.09 0.95
N VAL A 80 7.52 9.92 2.26
CA VAL A 80 8.58 10.52 3.05
C VAL A 80 9.30 9.42 3.81
N LYS A 81 10.57 9.18 3.48
CA LYS A 81 11.42 8.21 4.19
C LYS A 81 12.21 8.90 5.27
N LYS A 82 12.25 8.30 6.46
CA LYS A 82 13.13 8.67 7.58
C LYS A 82 13.86 7.41 8.03
N GLY A 83 15.04 7.18 7.46
CA GLY A 83 15.74 5.90 7.58
C GLY A 83 14.91 4.76 6.97
N GLU A 84 14.68 3.71 7.74
CA GLU A 84 13.83 2.57 7.33
C GLU A 84 12.32 2.88 7.41
N ARG A 85 11.95 3.95 8.13
CA ARG A 85 10.55 4.29 8.37
C ARG A 85 9.97 5.02 7.16
N VAL A 86 8.87 4.49 6.63
CA VAL A 86 8.10 5.12 5.54
C VAL A 86 6.86 5.78 6.12
N THR A 87 6.71 7.08 5.84
CA THR A 87 5.55 7.90 6.17
C THR A 87 5.02 8.58 4.92
N PHE A 88 3.83 9.16 5.00
CA PHE A 88 3.13 9.75 3.87
C PHE A 88 2.70 11.17 4.18
N ARG A 89 2.68 12.04 3.18
CA ARG A 89 2.03 13.35 3.23
C ARG A 89 0.87 13.35 2.25
N ASN A 90 -0.10 14.24 2.43
CA ASN A 90 -1.15 14.41 1.45
C ASN A 90 -0.58 14.91 0.10
N SER A 91 -1.41 14.97 -0.94
CA SER A 91 -1.01 15.45 -2.27
C SER A 91 -0.43 16.88 -2.27
N GLU A 92 -0.85 17.72 -1.32
CA GLU A 92 -0.39 19.09 -1.09
C GLU A 92 0.93 19.18 -0.27
N GLY A 93 1.46 18.06 0.22
CA GLY A 93 2.68 18.03 1.04
C GLY A 93 2.49 18.43 2.50
N ARG A 94 1.25 18.49 2.98
CA ARG A 94 0.87 18.74 4.38
C ARG A 94 0.53 17.44 5.12
N GLY A 95 0.56 17.53 6.45
CA GLY A 95 0.27 16.41 7.34
C GLY A 95 1.37 15.35 7.37
N SER A 96 1.21 14.36 8.26
CA SER A 96 2.06 13.17 8.32
C SER A 96 1.20 11.97 8.64
N TYR A 97 0.96 11.14 7.65
CA TYR A 97 0.10 9.98 7.70
C TYR A 97 0.93 8.69 7.71
N ARG A 98 0.40 7.68 8.40
CA ARG A 98 0.94 6.32 8.37
C ARG A 98 -0.09 5.43 7.73
N ILE A 99 0.19 4.96 6.52
CA ILE A 99 -0.62 3.94 5.84
C ILE A 99 -0.01 2.59 6.19
N THR A 100 -0.67 1.85 7.07
CA THR A 100 -0.28 0.49 7.43
C THR A 100 -0.44 -0.44 6.23
N SER A 101 0.45 -1.42 6.10
CA SER A 101 0.39 -2.42 5.03
C SER A 101 0.29 -1.85 3.61
N PHE A 102 0.74 -0.61 3.36
CA PHE A 102 0.61 0.02 2.04
C PHE A 102 1.25 -0.82 0.93
N ARG A 103 2.28 -1.61 1.24
CA ARG A 103 2.94 -2.56 0.31
C ARG A 103 2.03 -3.69 -0.18
N ASP A 104 0.98 -4.00 0.58
CA ASP A 104 -0.04 -5.00 0.22
C ASP A 104 -1.16 -4.38 -0.63
N LEU A 105 -1.29 -3.05 -0.62
CA LEU A 105 -2.29 -2.34 -1.40
C LEU A 105 -1.88 -2.21 -2.87
N ALA A 106 -2.87 -2.20 -3.75
CA ALA A 106 -2.69 -1.98 -5.18
C ALA A 106 -2.45 -0.50 -5.51
N TRP A 107 -1.28 0.05 -5.16
CA TRP A 107 -0.92 1.43 -5.52
C TRP A 107 -0.17 1.51 -6.84
N MET A 108 -0.18 2.70 -7.45
CA MET A 108 0.58 3.06 -8.63
C MET A 108 1.42 4.30 -8.38
N VAL A 109 2.56 4.41 -9.06
CA VAL A 109 3.40 5.61 -9.02
C VAL A 109 2.79 6.62 -9.99
N VAL A 110 2.48 7.81 -9.50
CA VAL A 110 2.02 8.91 -10.36
C VAL A 110 3.23 9.77 -10.71
N PRO A 111 3.58 9.88 -12.01
CA PRO A 111 4.58 10.87 -12.41
C PRO A 111 4.02 12.26 -12.09
N GLU A 112 4.85 13.16 -11.59
CA GLU A 112 4.45 14.56 -11.49
C GLU A 112 4.10 15.06 -12.90
N THR A 113 2.81 15.26 -13.17
CA THR A 113 2.40 16.03 -14.34
C THR A 113 2.76 17.47 -14.04
N LYS A 114 4.00 17.87 -14.31
CA LYS A 114 4.33 19.29 -14.51
C LYS A 114 3.51 19.71 -15.72
N VAL A 115 2.32 20.26 -15.46
CA VAL A 115 1.51 20.89 -16.50
C VAL A 115 2.32 22.09 -16.96
N HIS A 116 3.02 21.97 -18.09
CA HIS A 116 3.56 23.13 -18.78
C HIS A 116 2.34 23.97 -19.18
N ARG A 117 2.16 25.11 -18.49
CA ARG A 117 1.17 26.11 -18.85
C ARG A 117 1.52 26.60 -20.24
N THR A 118 0.91 26.02 -21.27
CA THR A 118 0.98 26.55 -22.62
C THR A 118 0.07 27.76 -22.60
N VAL A 119 0.67 28.95 -22.47
CA VAL A 119 -0.02 30.22 -22.68
C VAL A 119 -0.23 30.32 -24.18
N PHE A 120 -1.46 30.16 -24.64
CA PHE A 120 -1.85 30.56 -25.99
C PHE A 120 -1.88 32.09 -25.99
N ALA A 121 -0.91 32.68 -26.70
CA ALA A 121 -0.84 34.12 -26.98
C ALA A 121 -1.66 34.46 -28.21
#